data_AF-E0XVD1-F1
#
_entry.id   AF-E0XVD1-F1
#
_cell.length_a   1.000
_cell.length_b   1.000
_cell.length_c   1.000
_cell.angle_alpha   90.00
_cell.angle_beta   90.00
_cell.angle_gamma   90.00
#
_symmetry.space_group_name_H-M   'P 1'
#
loop_
_entity.id
_entity.type
_entity.pdbx_description
1 polymer ?
#
loop_
_entity_poly.entity_id
_entity_poly.type
_entity_poly.pdbx_seq_one_letter_code
_entity_poly.pdbx_strand_id
1 'polypeptide(L)'
;MSSLWTPGGEHPVDQSEDTPAPSAETLVEDLGLEEREQVKAMAGEMAAVREQLASVPAAVVVANHLMGLYELGTIHLSQQPPNLTEASVAIDALGAVVDKLPGRLGEAESTMRDALNQIRLAYVAVERASREAEVSTEADVPTEADAPTEQAVPEPSAAEDGETGAG
;
A
#
# COMPACT_ATOMS: atom_id res chain seq x y z
N MET A 1 24.84 4.17 -9.74
CA MET A 1 24.64 5.56 -9.30
C MET A 1 23.74 5.50 -8.07
N SER A 2 24.27 5.71 -6.87
CA SER A 2 23.53 5.53 -5.62
C SER A 2 22.96 6.86 -5.16
N SER A 3 21.68 7.16 -5.41
CA SER A 3 21.04 8.38 -4.92
C SER A 3 20.78 8.29 -3.41
N LEU A 4 21.27 9.28 -2.65
CA LEU A 4 20.91 9.47 -1.24
C LEU A 4 19.57 10.20 -1.20
N TRP A 5 18.58 9.58 -0.56
CA TRP A 5 17.31 10.23 -0.31
C TRP A 5 17.48 11.28 0.80
N THR A 6 17.22 12.54 0.47
CA THR A 6 16.97 13.60 1.47
C THR A 6 15.51 14.02 1.37
N PRO A 7 14.88 14.52 2.45
CA PRO A 7 13.45 14.83 2.47
C PRO A 7 12.98 15.88 1.43
N GLY A 8 13.91 16.54 0.73
CA GLY A 8 13.64 17.50 -0.36
C GLY A 8 13.80 16.96 -1.78
N GLY A 9 14.12 15.68 -1.98
CA GLY A 9 14.29 15.06 -3.31
C GLY A 9 15.58 14.25 -3.48
N GLU A 10 15.66 13.46 -4.55
CA GLU A 10 16.83 12.64 -4.88
C GLU A 10 17.97 13.52 -5.40
N HIS A 11 19.10 13.51 -4.68
CA HIS A 11 20.31 14.19 -5.13
C HIS A 11 21.26 13.17 -5.77
N PRO A 12 21.62 13.30 -7.06
CA PRO A 12 22.65 12.45 -7.65
C PRO A 12 24.00 12.80 -7.00
N VAL A 13 24.63 11.81 -6.37
CA VAL A 13 26.00 11.90 -5.86
C VAL A 13 26.93 11.50 -6.99
N ASP A 14 27.65 12.48 -7.52
CA ASP A 14 28.69 12.26 -8.51
C ASP A 14 29.94 11.74 -7.79
N GLN A 15 30.34 10.50 -8.08
CA GLN A 15 31.58 9.90 -7.56
C GLN A 15 32.79 10.34 -8.40
N SER A 16 32.87 11.63 -8.72
CA SER A 16 33.94 12.17 -9.54
C SER A 16 35.22 12.34 -8.72
N GLU A 17 36.14 11.42 -9.02
CA GLU A 17 37.59 11.51 -8.95
C GLU A 17 38.30 11.29 -7.60
N ASP A 18 39.29 10.40 -7.69
CA ASP A 18 40.21 9.82 -6.71
C ASP A 18 41.15 10.86 -6.07
N THR A 19 40.60 11.96 -5.56
CA THR A 19 41.28 12.82 -4.59
C THR A 19 40.85 12.34 -3.21
N PRO A 20 41.77 11.99 -2.29
CA PRO A 20 41.37 11.68 -0.93
C PRO A 20 40.66 12.91 -0.38
N ALA A 21 39.34 12.82 -0.19
CA ALA A 21 38.62 13.84 0.54
C ALA A 21 39.33 14.00 1.90
N PRO A 22 39.67 15.22 2.33
CA PRO A 22 40.25 15.42 3.65
C PRO A 22 39.33 14.74 4.66
N SER A 23 39.90 13.84 5.45
CA SER A 23 39.15 13.11 6.48
C SER A 23 38.49 14.13 7.40
N ALA A 24 37.32 13.80 7.96
CA ALA A 24 36.60 14.70 8.87
C ALA A 24 37.49 15.24 9.99
N GLU A 25 38.48 14.46 10.43
CA GLU A 25 39.52 14.86 11.38
C GLU A 25 40.39 16.02 10.86
N THR A 26 40.93 15.92 9.65
CA THR A 26 41.71 16.98 8.97
C THR A 26 40.92 18.26 8.73
N LEU A 27 39.63 18.17 8.44
CA LEU A 27 38.76 19.34 8.27
C LEU A 27 38.49 20.06 9.59
N VAL A 28 38.37 19.31 10.69
CA VAL A 28 38.23 19.86 12.03
C VAL A 28 39.56 20.45 12.52
N GLU A 29 40.70 19.94 12.04
CA GLU A 29 42.04 20.47 12.32
C GLU A 29 42.40 21.78 11.61
N ASP A 30 41.59 22.26 10.67
CA ASP A 30 41.79 23.55 9.98
C ASP A 30 40.89 24.66 10.56
N LEU A 31 39.95 24.32 11.45
CA LEU A 31 39.05 25.27 12.12
C LEU A 31 39.75 26.00 13.28
N GLY A 32 39.26 27.19 13.64
CA GLY A 32 39.69 27.90 14.87
C GLY A 32 39.35 27.10 16.15
N LEU A 33 40.01 27.40 17.27
CA LEU A 33 39.82 26.67 18.53
C LEU A 33 38.35 26.66 19.01
N GLU A 34 37.67 27.80 18.94
CA GLU A 34 36.27 27.94 19.33
C GLU A 34 35.32 27.14 18.42
N GLU A 35 35.61 27.11 17.11
CA GLU A 35 34.80 26.38 16.14
C GLU A 35 34.96 24.87 16.28
N ARG A 36 36.17 24.39 16.64
CA ARG A 36 36.40 22.98 17.00
C ARG A 36 35.64 22.57 18.26
N GLU A 37 35.58 23.43 19.27
CA GLU A 37 34.81 23.15 20.50
C GLU A 37 33.32 23.07 20.20
N GLN A 38 32.78 23.93 19.34
CA GLN A 38 31.39 23.87 18.89
C GLN A 38 31.09 22.59 18.12
N VAL A 39 31.96 22.18 17.18
CA VAL A 39 31.81 20.91 16.45
C VAL A 39 31.85 19.70 17.39
N LYS A 40 32.75 19.70 18.37
CA LYS A 40 32.82 18.64 19.40
C LYS A 40 31.57 18.60 20.29
N ALA A 41 31.05 19.76 20.70
CA ALA A 41 29.83 19.85 21.48
C ALA A 41 28.63 19.29 20.71
N MET A 42 28.45 19.71 19.46
CA MET A 42 27.39 19.21 18.57
C MET A 42 27.52 17.71 18.31
N ALA A 43 28.75 17.19 18.11
CA ALA A 43 29.00 15.76 17.97
C ALA A 43 28.62 14.98 19.25
N GLY A 44 28.92 15.55 20.42
CA GLY A 44 28.53 15.00 21.72
C GLY A 44 27.01 14.93 21.91
N GLU A 45 26.29 15.99 21.54
CA GLU A 45 24.82 16.01 21.58
C GLU A 45 24.21 14.95 20.66
N MET A 46 24.72 14.82 19.42
CA MET A 46 24.26 13.80 18.47
C MET A 46 24.53 12.37 18.98
N ALA A 47 25.66 12.16 19.66
CA ALA A 47 25.97 10.87 20.29
C ALA A 47 25.00 10.55 21.44
N ALA A 48 24.70 11.53 22.29
CA ALA A 48 23.74 11.37 23.39
C ALA A 48 22.33 11.02 22.88
N VAL A 49 21.87 11.67 21.81
CA VAL A 49 20.58 11.34 21.17
C VAL A 49 20.57 9.91 20.64
N ARG A 50 21.66 9.46 19.99
CA ARG A 50 21.78 8.07 19.50
C ARG A 50 21.74 7.06 20.65
N GLU A 51 22.41 7.34 21.76
CA GLU A 51 22.39 6.47 22.95
C GLU A 51 20.99 6.37 23.55
N GLN A 52 20.27 7.49 23.63
CA GLN A 52 18.88 7.50 24.07
C GLN A 52 17.99 6.66 23.15
N LEU A 53 18.13 6.79 21.83
CA LEU A 53 17.38 5.96 20.87
C LEU A 53 17.73 4.47 21.00
N ALA A 54 19.00 4.14 21.23
CA ALA A 54 19.46 2.76 21.42
C ALA A 54 18.95 2.13 22.72
N SER A 55 18.54 2.95 23.71
CA SER A 55 17.97 2.46 24.96
C SER A 55 16.56 1.87 24.82
N VAL A 56 15.84 2.20 23.73
CA VAL A 56 14.50 1.68 23.47
C VAL A 56 14.61 0.21 23.01
N PRO A 57 13.92 -0.74 23.66
CA PRO A 57 13.97 -2.13 23.23
C PRO A 57 13.45 -2.28 21.79
N ALA A 58 14.27 -2.88 20.92
CA ALA A 58 13.91 -3.09 19.52
C ALA A 58 12.57 -3.84 19.35
N ALA A 59 12.25 -4.75 20.27
CA ALA A 59 10.98 -5.48 20.26
C ALA A 59 9.76 -4.56 20.34
N VAL A 60 9.82 -3.47 21.13
CA VAL A 60 8.73 -2.48 21.25
C VAL A 60 8.56 -1.71 19.94
N VAL A 61 9.67 -1.29 19.34
CA VAL A 61 9.65 -0.59 18.05
C VAL A 61 9.10 -1.51 16.97
N VAL A 62 9.61 -2.74 16.86
CA VAL A 62 9.14 -3.73 15.88
C VAL A 62 7.65 -4.04 16.09
N ALA A 63 7.18 -4.22 17.33
CA ALA A 63 5.76 -4.44 17.61
C ALA A 63 4.88 -3.29 17.11
N ASN A 64 5.32 -2.04 17.30
CA ASN A 64 4.62 -0.87 16.76
C ASN A 64 4.54 -0.91 15.21
N HIS A 65 5.61 -1.36 14.54
CA HIS A 65 5.61 -1.48 13.07
C HIS A 65 4.72 -2.63 12.59
N LEU A 66 4.65 -3.74 13.33
CA LEU A 66 3.75 -4.85 13.03
C LEU A 66 2.28 -4.43 13.12
N MET A 67 1.94 -3.59 14.10
CA MET A 67 0.60 -2.99 14.17
C MET A 67 0.31 -2.12 12.94
N GLY A 68 1.27 -1.31 12.49
CA GLY A 68 1.13 -0.54 11.26
C GLY A 68 0.91 -1.40 10.01
N LEU A 69 1.60 -2.55 9.89
CA LEU A 69 1.37 -3.50 8.80
C LEU A 69 -0.04 -4.11 8.85
N TYR A 70 -0.53 -4.44 10.05
CA TYR A 70 -1.90 -4.91 10.24
C TYR A 70 -2.94 -3.87 9.81
N GLU A 71 -2.76 -2.60 10.22
CA GLU A 71 -3.65 -1.50 9.86
C GLU A 71 -3.64 -1.27 8.35
N LEU A 72 -2.46 -1.28 7.71
CA LEU A 72 -2.32 -1.13 6.27
C LEU A 72 -3.08 -2.22 5.50
N GLY A 73 -2.93 -3.49 5.91
CA GLY A 73 -3.69 -4.59 5.31
C GLY A 73 -5.20 -4.42 5.47
N THR A 74 -5.64 -3.95 6.64
CA THR A 74 -7.06 -3.70 6.93
C THR A 74 -7.63 -2.56 6.09
N ILE A 75 -6.87 -1.49 5.88
CA ILE A 75 -7.27 -0.36 5.01
C ILE A 75 -7.50 -0.86 3.59
N HIS A 76 -6.59 -1.66 3.03
CA HIS A 76 -6.73 -2.22 1.69
C HIS A 76 -7.91 -3.19 1.56
N LEU A 77 -8.15 -4.03 2.57
CA LEU A 77 -9.32 -4.92 2.62
C LEU A 77 -10.65 -4.16 2.74
N SER A 78 -10.65 -2.97 3.33
CA SER A 78 -11.87 -2.18 3.55
C SER A 78 -12.26 -1.30 2.35
N GLN A 79 -11.45 -1.28 1.29
CA GLN A 79 -11.75 -0.52 0.07
C GLN A 79 -12.96 -1.10 -0.67
N GLN A 80 -13.56 -0.31 -1.55
CA GLN A 80 -14.69 -0.70 -2.40
C GLN A 80 -14.38 -0.30 -3.85
N PRO A 81 -13.95 -1.25 -4.73
CA PRO A 81 -13.71 -2.66 -4.44
C PRO A 81 -12.47 -2.88 -3.54
N PRO A 82 -12.39 -4.01 -2.80
CA PRO A 82 -11.24 -4.31 -1.95
C PRO A 82 -9.97 -4.54 -2.78
N ASN A 83 -8.84 -4.05 -2.29
CA ASN A 83 -7.54 -4.24 -2.95
C ASN A 83 -6.80 -5.44 -2.33
N LEU A 84 -7.10 -6.64 -2.84
CA LEU A 84 -6.53 -7.89 -2.35
C LEU A 84 -5.03 -8.03 -2.64
N THR A 85 -4.52 -7.39 -3.69
CA THR A 85 -3.09 -7.47 -4.02
C THR A 85 -2.28 -6.71 -2.99
N GLU A 86 -2.63 -5.44 -2.72
CA GLU A 86 -1.92 -4.63 -1.72
C GLU A 86 -2.15 -5.13 -0.29
N ALA A 87 -3.35 -5.63 0.03
CA ALA A 87 -3.61 -6.26 1.33
C ALA A 87 -2.68 -7.46 1.57
N SER A 88 -2.43 -8.29 0.54
CA SER A 88 -1.57 -9.46 0.68
C SER A 88 -0.13 -9.10 1.03
N VAL A 89 0.42 -8.03 0.43
CA VAL A 89 1.79 -7.56 0.73
C VAL A 89 1.95 -7.23 2.21
N ALA A 90 0.98 -6.51 2.79
CA ALA A 90 1.02 -6.14 4.21
C ALA A 90 0.88 -7.37 5.13
N ILE A 91 -0.03 -8.29 4.80
CA ILE A 91 -0.26 -9.53 5.57
C ILE A 91 0.97 -10.45 5.52
N ASP A 92 1.61 -10.58 4.37
CA ASP A 92 2.80 -11.39 4.19
C ASP A 92 4.00 -10.79 4.94
N ALA A 93 4.17 -9.47 4.90
CA ALA A 93 5.20 -8.78 5.67
C ALA A 93 5.00 -8.97 7.19
N LEU A 94 3.76 -8.83 7.68
CA LEU A 94 3.41 -9.11 9.07
C LEU A 94 3.73 -10.56 9.44
N GLY A 95 3.32 -11.50 8.59
CA GLY A 95 3.59 -12.93 8.76
C GLY A 95 5.08 -13.26 8.80
N ALA A 96 5.86 -12.75 7.86
CA ALA A 96 7.30 -13.00 7.77
C ALA A 96 8.05 -12.60 9.04
N VAL A 97 7.65 -11.50 9.68
CA VAL A 97 8.26 -11.04 10.94
C VAL A 97 7.79 -11.89 12.12
N VAL A 98 6.47 -12.08 12.27
CA VAL A 98 5.89 -12.84 13.39
C VAL A 98 6.38 -14.29 13.42
N ASP A 99 6.43 -14.94 12.25
CA ASP A 99 6.87 -16.33 12.12
C ASP A 99 8.38 -16.48 12.39
N LYS A 100 9.18 -15.43 12.12
CA LYS A 100 10.64 -15.47 12.29
C LYS A 100 11.13 -15.03 13.67
N LEU A 101 10.27 -14.42 14.49
CA LEU A 101 10.63 -13.86 15.81
C LEU A 101 9.93 -14.54 17.01
N PRO A 102 9.86 -15.89 17.09
CA PRO A 102 9.26 -16.54 18.26
C PRO A 102 10.08 -16.27 19.52
N GLY A 103 9.40 -15.88 20.60
CA GLY A 103 9.97 -15.50 21.89
C GLY A 103 10.70 -14.15 21.89
N ARG A 104 10.67 -13.38 20.80
CA ARG A 104 11.49 -12.16 20.62
C ARG A 104 10.68 -10.87 20.51
N LEU A 105 9.35 -10.96 20.47
CA LEU A 105 8.46 -9.79 20.40
C LEU A 105 7.98 -9.30 21.78
N GLY A 106 8.45 -9.94 22.86
CA GLY A 106 8.08 -9.57 24.23
C GLY A 106 6.59 -9.76 24.49
N GLU A 107 5.98 -8.84 25.23
CA GLU A 107 4.57 -8.93 25.63
C GLU A 107 3.60 -8.89 24.43
N ALA A 108 3.99 -8.25 23.31
CA ALA A 108 3.15 -8.10 22.14
C ALA A 108 3.00 -9.39 21.31
N GLU A 109 3.81 -10.42 21.56
CA GLU A 109 3.92 -11.58 20.68
C GLU A 109 2.59 -12.32 20.48
N SER A 110 1.86 -12.59 21.58
CA SER A 110 0.56 -13.26 21.50
C SER A 110 -0.42 -12.42 20.69
N THR A 111 -0.50 -11.12 20.99
CA THR A 111 -1.39 -10.19 20.30
C THR A 111 -1.08 -10.11 18.81
N MET A 112 0.19 -10.07 18.42
CA MET A 112 0.58 -10.02 17.00
C MET A 112 0.25 -11.33 16.27
N ARG A 113 0.42 -12.50 16.91
CA ARG A 113 -0.02 -13.78 16.33
C ARG A 113 -1.53 -13.83 16.15
N ASP A 114 -2.29 -13.38 17.14
CA ASP A 114 -3.75 -13.35 17.07
C ASP A 114 -4.23 -12.39 15.97
N ALA A 115 -3.65 -11.19 15.89
CA ALA A 115 -3.95 -10.20 14.85
C ALA A 115 -3.64 -10.74 13.44
N LEU A 116 -2.50 -11.39 13.24
CA LEU A 116 -2.13 -12.03 11.98
C LEU A 116 -3.14 -13.11 11.56
N ASN A 117 -3.60 -13.94 12.51
CA ASN A 117 -4.62 -14.94 12.23
C ASN A 117 -5.96 -14.29 11.83
N GLN A 118 -6.37 -13.26 12.55
CA GLN A 118 -7.61 -12.52 12.28
C GLN A 118 -7.61 -11.89 10.89
N ILE A 119 -6.53 -11.19 10.51
CA ILE A 119 -6.47 -10.53 9.20
C ILE A 119 -6.40 -11.52 8.04
N ARG A 120 -5.74 -12.67 8.22
CA ARG A 120 -5.73 -13.76 7.21
C ARG A 120 -7.13 -14.33 6.99
N LEU A 121 -7.91 -14.51 8.06
CA LEU A 121 -9.31 -14.95 7.94
C LEU A 121 -10.18 -13.90 7.25
N ALA A 122 -9.99 -12.61 7.60
CA ALA A 122 -10.69 -11.51 6.95
C ALA A 122 -10.38 -11.44 5.44
N TYR A 123 -9.11 -11.60 5.06
CA TYR A 123 -8.69 -11.64 3.65
C TYR A 123 -9.45 -12.69 2.86
N VAL A 124 -9.46 -13.94 3.33
CA VAL A 124 -10.14 -15.05 2.65
C VAL A 124 -11.64 -14.83 2.57
N ALA A 125 -12.26 -14.25 3.61
CA ALA A 125 -13.69 -13.93 3.59
C ALA A 125 -14.01 -12.86 2.54
N VAL A 126 -13.19 -11.80 2.46
CA VAL A 126 -13.35 -10.72 1.48
C VAL A 126 -13.10 -11.23 0.06
N GLU A 127 -12.04 -12.02 -0.16
CA GLU A 127 -11.73 -12.62 -1.47
C GLU A 127 -12.90 -13.46 -2.00
N ARG A 128 -13.53 -14.28 -1.15
CA ARG A 128 -14.71 -15.07 -1.52
C ARG A 128 -15.88 -14.17 -1.91
N ALA A 129 -16.18 -13.16 -1.09
CA ALA A 129 -17.27 -12.23 -1.35
C ALA A 129 -17.07 -11.44 -2.67
N SER A 130 -15.85 -10.99 -2.95
CA SER A 130 -15.50 -10.32 -4.21
C SER A 130 -15.71 -11.22 -5.42
N ARG A 131 -15.28 -12.48 -5.34
CA ARG A 131 -15.47 -13.46 -6.41
C ARG A 131 -16.95 -13.78 -6.66
N GLU A 132 -17.75 -13.89 -5.60
CA GLU A 132 -19.21 -14.10 -5.72
C GLU A 132 -19.91 -12.89 -6.37
N ALA A 133 -19.46 -11.67 -6.06
CA ALA A 133 -19.98 -10.45 -6.67
C ALA A 133 -19.64 -10.36 -8.18
N GLU A 134 -18.43 -10.75 -8.57
CA GLU A 134 -18.02 -10.83 -9.98
C GLU A 134 -18.90 -11.82 -10.77
N VAL A 135 -19.10 -13.03 -10.24
CA VAL A 135 -19.95 -14.06 -10.87
C VAL A 135 -21.41 -13.59 -11.01
N SER A 136 -21.93 -12.89 -10.00
CA SER A 136 -23.29 -12.36 -10.03
C SER A 136 -23.46 -11.25 -11.07
N THR A 137 -22.42 -10.44 -11.28
CA THR A 137 -22.41 -9.38 -12.30
C THR A 137 -22.39 -9.96 -13.71
N GLU A 138 -21.66 -11.06 -13.93
CA GLU A 138 -21.56 -11.73 -15.23
C GLU A 138 -22.85 -12.48 -15.61
N ALA A 139 -23.60 -13.01 -14.63
CA ALA A 139 -24.87 -13.68 -14.85
C ALA A 139 -26.04 -12.74 -15.22
N ASP A 140 -25.94 -11.45 -14.86
CA ASP A 140 -26.98 -10.43 -15.12
C ASP A 140 -26.78 -9.71 -16.47
N VAL A 141 -25.70 -10.00 -17.21
CA VAL A 141 -25.48 -9.43 -18.55
C VAL A 141 -26.49 -10.04 -19.54
N PRO A 142 -27.42 -9.25 -20.12
CA PRO A 142 -28.37 -9.77 -21.09
C PRO A 142 -27.61 -10.25 -22.33
N THR A 143 -27.74 -11.54 -22.66
CA THR A 143 -27.27 -12.02 -23.96
C THR A 143 -28.10 -11.35 -25.05
N GLU A 144 -27.44 -10.78 -26.06
CA GLU A 144 -28.00 -10.05 -27.22
C GLU A 144 -29.06 -10.85 -28.02
N ALA A 145 -29.37 -12.09 -27.63
CA ALA A 145 -30.35 -12.97 -28.23
C ALA A 145 -31.80 -12.77 -27.75
N ASP A 146 -32.05 -11.89 -26.77
CA ASP A 146 -33.40 -11.59 -26.25
C ASP A 146 -33.93 -10.20 -26.64
N ALA A 147 -33.46 -9.65 -27.77
CA ALA A 147 -34.10 -8.48 -28.35
C ALA A 147 -35.47 -8.89 -28.92
N PRO A 148 -36.60 -8.32 -28.47
CA PRO A 148 -37.90 -8.61 -29.06
C PRO A 148 -37.91 -8.07 -30.50
N THR A 149 -38.10 -8.97 -31.46
CA THR A 149 -38.30 -8.64 -32.88
C THR A 149 -39.41 -7.58 -32.99
N GLU A 150 -39.03 -6.36 -33.35
CA GLU A 150 -39.93 -5.26 -33.63
C GLU A 150 -40.86 -5.68 -34.79
N GLN A 151 -42.12 -5.92 -34.45
CA GLN A 151 -43.14 -6.37 -35.38
C GLN A 151 -43.46 -5.20 -36.33
N ALA A 152 -42.97 -5.28 -37.56
CA ALA A 152 -43.20 -4.29 -38.60
C ALA A 152 -44.70 -4.09 -38.84
N VAL A 153 -45.18 -2.87 -38.58
CA VAL A 153 -46.55 -2.42 -38.88
C VAL A 153 -46.63 -2.16 -40.39
N PRO A 154 -47.57 -2.76 -41.15
CA PRO A 154 -47.73 -2.44 -42.56
C PRO A 154 -48.44 -1.09 -42.74
N GLU A 155 -47.94 -0.28 -43.68
CA GLU A 155 -48.49 1.02 -44.06
C GLU A 155 -49.95 0.92 -44.58
N PRO A 156 -50.83 1.90 -44.30
CA PRO A 156 -52.14 1.94 -44.92
C PRO A 156 -52.06 2.57 -46.32
N SER A 157 -52.39 1.76 -47.33
CA SER A 157 -52.62 2.20 -48.71
C SER A 157 -53.89 3.05 -48.80
N ALA A 158 -53.74 4.29 -49.26
CA ALA A 158 -54.83 5.18 -49.66
C ALA A 158 -55.26 4.93 -51.12
N ALA A 159 -56.57 4.90 -51.37
CA ALA A 159 -57.29 5.26 -52.61
C ALA A 159 -58.73 4.67 -52.49
N GLU A 160 -59.73 5.48 -52.17
CA GLU A 160 -60.57 6.26 -53.11
C GLU A 160 -61.67 5.44 -53.81
N ASP A 161 -62.90 5.84 -53.45
CA ASP A 161 -64.08 6.05 -54.29
C ASP A 161 -64.87 4.91 -54.96
N GLY A 162 -66.19 5.04 -54.79
CA GLY A 162 -67.20 4.78 -55.81
C GLY A 162 -68.01 3.50 -55.59
N GLU A 163 -69.24 3.52 -55.07
CA GLU A 163 -70.48 4.01 -55.70
C GLU A 163 -71.41 2.82 -56.05
N THR A 164 -72.52 2.75 -55.32
CA THR A 164 -73.86 2.24 -55.69
C THR A 164 -74.09 0.77 -56.07
N GLY A 165 -75.28 0.29 -55.68
CA GLY A 165 -76.10 -0.51 -56.60
C GLY A 165 -76.82 -1.70 -55.97
N ALA A 166 -78.11 -1.52 -55.72
CA ALA A 166 -79.08 -2.52 -55.29
C ALA A 166 -79.26 -3.68 -56.28
N GLY A 167 -79.73 -4.82 -55.76
CA GLY A 167 -80.25 -5.96 -56.53
C GLY A 167 -80.35 -7.23 -55.71
#